data_AF-A0A2E5NF84-F1
#
_entry.id   AF-A0A2E5NF84-F1
#
_cell.length_a   1.000
_cell.length_b   1.000
_cell.length_c   1.000
_cell.angle_alpha   90.00
_cell.angle_beta   90.00
_cell.angle_gamma   90.00
#
_symmetry.space_group_name_H-M   'P 1'
#
loop_
_entity.id
_entity.type
_entity.pdbx_description
1 polymer ?
#
loop_
_entity_poly.entity_id
_entity_poly.type
_entity_poly.pdbx_seq_one_letter_code
_entity_poly.pdbx_strand_id
1 'polypeptide(L)'
;MPNNRNEFPMNKKNIIIRTIALAILCTVSFADTKKKPNVVFIIVDDLNDWIGVMGGHPQSKTPNLDALANQGVLFTNAHCNAPQCGPSRASLLNGLYPKSTGRYFNNPKRMPFYGDQPTQGITSPNAPKNPFVFHRHFKAHGYRVVSGGKIAHGNSKEITNNVDEYLARPADT
;
A
#
# COMPACT_ATOMS: atom_id res chain seq x y z
N MET A 1 6.38 -65.35 46.27
CA MET A 1 6.27 -64.93 44.85
C MET A 1 7.15 -63.69 44.67
N PRO A 2 8.35 -63.76 44.05
CA PRO A 2 9.16 -62.57 43.87
C PRO A 2 8.61 -61.71 42.73
N ASN A 3 8.41 -60.42 43.02
CA ASN A 3 7.89 -59.41 42.12
C ASN A 3 9.03 -58.90 41.24
N ASN A 4 9.18 -59.44 40.03
CA ASN A 4 10.24 -59.08 39.10
C ASN A 4 9.87 -57.79 38.34
N ARG A 5 10.05 -56.62 38.97
CA ARG A 5 9.98 -55.34 38.28
C ARG A 5 11.34 -55.06 37.66
N ASN A 6 11.49 -55.41 36.39
CA ASN A 6 12.59 -54.95 35.55
C ASN A 6 12.45 -53.44 35.34
N GLU A 7 12.96 -52.64 36.27
CA GLU A 7 13.20 -51.21 36.04
C GLU A 7 14.35 -51.10 35.05
N PHE A 8 14.02 -50.99 33.76
CA PHE A 8 15.02 -50.71 32.72
C PHE A 8 15.64 -49.33 33.00
N PRO A 9 16.94 -49.23 33.32
CA PRO A 9 17.57 -47.93 33.56
C PRO A 9 17.59 -47.15 32.26
N MET A 10 16.74 -46.12 32.16
CA MET A 10 16.77 -45.23 31.01
C MET A 10 18.11 -44.51 30.98
N ASN A 11 18.88 -44.74 29.91
CA ASN A 11 20.16 -44.10 29.66
C ASN A 11 20.01 -42.56 29.66
N LYS A 12 20.79 -41.86 30.50
CA LYS A 12 20.77 -40.39 30.60
C LYS A 12 20.99 -39.69 29.24
N LYS A 13 21.74 -40.32 28.31
CA LYS A 13 21.89 -39.83 26.93
C LYS A 13 20.56 -39.84 26.15
N ASN A 14 19.73 -40.87 26.35
CA ASN A 14 18.43 -40.98 25.68
C ASN A 14 17.42 -39.97 26.22
N ILE A 15 17.53 -39.57 27.49
CA ILE A 15 16.72 -38.51 28.09
C ILE A 15 17.08 -37.17 27.44
N ILE A 16 18.37 -36.83 27.36
CA ILE A 16 18.85 -35.58 26.74
C ILE A 16 18.44 -35.49 25.26
N ILE A 17 18.61 -36.57 24.49
CA ILE A 17 18.21 -36.61 23.07
C ILE A 17 16.71 -36.37 22.91
N ARG A 18 15.87 -36.99 23.75
CA ARG A 18 14.41 -36.80 23.72
C ARG A 18 14.01 -35.38 24.12
N THR A 19 14.68 -34.78 25.10
CA THR A 19 14.42 -33.38 25.51
C THR A 19 14.81 -32.40 24.41
N ILE A 20 15.94 -32.60 23.74
CA ILE A 20 16.36 -31.77 22.59
C ILE A 20 15.40 -31.94 21.41
N ALA A 21 15.00 -33.17 21.09
CA ALA A 21 14.04 -33.42 20.02
C ALA A 21 12.67 -32.78 20.31
N LEU A 22 12.20 -32.82 21.55
CA LEU A 22 10.95 -32.18 21.96
C LEU A 22 11.04 -30.65 21.94
N ALA A 23 12.18 -30.07 22.34
CA ALA A 23 12.42 -28.63 22.26
C ALA A 23 12.44 -28.15 20.80
N ILE A 24 13.09 -28.90 19.89
CA ILE A 24 13.09 -28.60 18.45
C ILE A 24 11.67 -28.71 17.89
N LEU A 25 10.91 -29.75 18.25
CA LEU A 25 9.53 -29.93 17.78
C LEU A 25 8.60 -28.79 18.25
N CYS A 26 8.77 -28.30 19.48
CA CYS A 26 8.02 -27.14 19.99
C CYS A 26 8.37 -25.82 19.27
N THR A 27 9.61 -25.65 18.76
CA THR A 27 9.98 -24.44 18.01
C THR A 27 9.38 -24.40 16.59
N VAL A 28 9.04 -25.54 15.99
CA VAL A 28 8.47 -25.59 14.63
C VAL A 28 6.98 -25.21 14.60
N SER A 29 6.25 -25.36 15.72
CA SER A 29 4.80 -25.11 15.77
C SER A 29 4.38 -23.64 15.91
N PHE A 30 5.30 -22.69 16.06
CA PHE A 30 4.97 -21.25 16.25
C PHE A 30 5.24 -20.36 15.04
N ALA A 31 5.59 -20.92 13.88
CA ALA A 31 5.63 -20.16 12.64
C ALA A 31 4.20 -19.95 12.09
N ASP A 32 3.38 -19.18 12.81
CA ASP A 32 2.13 -18.65 12.26
C ASP A 32 2.51 -17.58 11.23
N THR A 33 2.68 -18.01 9.97
CA THR A 33 2.87 -17.09 8.85
C THR A 33 1.56 -16.34 8.67
N LYS A 34 1.36 -15.25 9.43
CA LYS A 34 0.24 -14.34 9.23
C LYS A 34 0.19 -13.98 7.75
N LYS A 35 -0.82 -14.51 7.06
CA LYS A 35 -1.00 -14.26 5.63
C LYS A 35 -1.16 -12.76 5.44
N LYS A 36 -0.31 -12.18 4.59
CA LYS A 36 -0.38 -10.76 4.23
C LYS A 36 -1.73 -10.49 3.55
N PRO A 37 -2.44 -9.41 3.92
CA PRO A 37 -3.72 -9.10 3.29
C PRO A 37 -3.52 -8.66 1.85
N ASN A 38 -4.39 -9.07 0.93
CA ASN A 38 -4.41 -8.46 -0.40
C ASN A 38 -4.89 -7.02 -0.29
N VAL A 39 -4.11 -6.07 -0.83
CA VAL A 39 -4.44 -4.64 -0.80
C VAL A 39 -4.92 -4.20 -2.18
N VAL A 40 -6.15 -3.70 -2.26
CA VAL A 40 -6.71 -3.09 -3.45
C VAL A 40 -6.88 -1.60 -3.17
N PHE A 41 -6.16 -0.77 -3.93
CA PHE A 41 -6.27 0.68 -3.83
C PHE A 41 -7.00 1.24 -5.05
N ILE A 42 -8.17 1.84 -4.82
CA ILE A 42 -9.02 2.43 -5.85
C ILE A 42 -8.84 3.95 -5.80
N ILE A 43 -8.45 4.55 -6.93
CA ILE A 43 -8.36 6.00 -7.09
C ILE A 43 -9.32 6.45 -8.19
N VAL A 44 -10.16 7.42 -7.87
CA VAL A 44 -11.14 8.00 -8.80
C VAL A 44 -10.66 9.39 -9.23
N ASP A 45 -10.88 9.73 -10.50
CA ASP A 45 -10.51 11.03 -11.05
C ASP A 45 -11.71 11.98 -10.99
N ASP A 46 -11.49 13.20 -10.51
CA ASP A 46 -12.47 14.29 -10.42
C ASP A 46 -13.79 13.96 -9.67
N LEU A 47 -13.76 12.95 -8.79
CA LEU A 47 -14.88 12.62 -7.90
C LEU A 47 -14.94 13.58 -6.70
N ASN A 48 -16.11 14.17 -6.49
CA ASN A 48 -16.46 14.95 -5.31
C ASN A 48 -17.28 14.10 -4.31
N ASP A 49 -17.82 14.73 -3.27
CA ASP A 49 -18.67 14.13 -2.25
C ASP A 49 -20.11 13.83 -2.72
N TRP A 50 -20.40 13.84 -4.03
CA TRP A 50 -21.74 13.59 -4.56
C TRP A 50 -22.16 12.12 -4.56
N ILE A 51 -21.44 11.24 -3.87
CA ILE A 51 -21.78 9.82 -3.77
C ILE A 51 -22.94 9.59 -2.80
N GLY A 52 -23.72 8.53 -3.03
CA GLY A 52 -24.95 8.22 -2.28
C GLY A 52 -24.72 8.13 -0.77
N VAL A 53 -23.67 7.41 -0.34
CA VAL A 53 -23.31 7.27 1.08
C VAL A 53 -23.00 8.60 1.78
N MET A 54 -22.63 9.64 1.05
CA MET A 54 -22.36 10.98 1.59
C MET A 54 -23.61 11.88 1.59
N GLY A 55 -24.78 11.36 1.20
CA GLY A 55 -25.98 12.17 1.01
C GLY A 55 -25.87 13.12 -0.19
N GLY A 56 -25.09 12.73 -1.19
CA GLY A 56 -24.77 13.53 -2.37
C GLY A 56 -25.94 13.74 -3.35
N HIS A 57 -25.60 14.11 -4.59
CA HIS A 57 -26.59 14.48 -5.61
C HIS A 57 -27.58 13.33 -5.93
N PRO A 58 -28.90 13.58 -6.04
CA PRO A 58 -29.92 12.52 -6.18
C PRO A 58 -29.82 11.70 -7.48
N GLN A 59 -29.12 12.22 -8.50
CA GLN A 59 -28.86 11.49 -9.74
C GLN A 59 -27.63 10.58 -9.67
N SER A 60 -26.81 10.70 -8.63
CA SER A 60 -25.62 9.86 -8.43
C SER A 60 -26.04 8.47 -7.97
N LYS A 61 -25.80 7.46 -8.81
CA LYS A 61 -26.14 6.07 -8.52
C LYS A 61 -24.87 5.30 -8.17
N THR A 62 -24.58 5.16 -6.88
CA THR A 62 -23.34 4.54 -6.39
C THR A 62 -23.56 3.30 -5.51
N PRO A 63 -24.45 2.35 -5.86
CA PRO A 63 -24.86 1.28 -4.96
C PRO A 63 -23.70 0.40 -4.46
N ASN A 64 -22.65 0.23 -5.27
CA ASN A 64 -21.45 -0.52 -4.87
C ASN A 64 -20.56 0.24 -3.89
N LEU A 65 -20.45 1.57 -4.01
CA LEU A 65 -19.71 2.39 -3.03
C LEU A 65 -20.49 2.46 -1.72
N ASP A 66 -21.82 2.55 -1.80
CA ASP A 66 -22.69 2.58 -0.63
C ASP A 66 -22.60 1.24 0.13
N ALA A 67 -22.64 0.11 -0.58
CA ALA A 67 -22.45 -1.22 0.00
C ALA A 67 -21.04 -1.38 0.61
N LEU A 68 -20.00 -0.90 -0.06
CA LEU A 68 -18.63 -0.95 0.46
C LEU A 68 -18.48 -0.15 1.76
N ALA A 69 -19.07 1.04 1.83
CA ALA A 69 -19.02 1.87 3.02
C ALA A 69 -19.79 1.25 4.20
N ASN A 70 -20.93 0.59 3.94
CA ASN A 70 -21.70 -0.12 4.97
C ASN A 70 -20.97 -1.34 5.55
N GLN A 71 -20.01 -1.90 4.82
CA GLN A 71 -19.19 -3.05 5.24
C GLN A 71 -17.82 -2.62 5.78
N GLY A 72 -17.53 -1.33 5.82
CA GLY A 72 -16.20 -0.81 6.11
C GLY A 72 -16.23 0.45 6.96
N VAL A 73 -15.21 1.29 6.77
CA VAL A 73 -15.07 2.57 7.46
C VAL A 73 -15.23 3.69 6.44
N LEU A 74 -16.18 4.58 6.69
CA LEU A 74 -16.38 5.80 5.91
C LEU A 74 -15.66 6.97 6.59
N PHE A 75 -14.72 7.59 5.87
CA PHE A 75 -14.13 8.86 6.29
C PHE A 75 -14.96 10.01 5.71
N THR A 76 -15.73 10.68 6.56
CA THR A 76 -16.57 11.83 6.15
C THR A 76 -15.79 13.12 5.99
N ASN A 77 -14.53 13.15 6.44
CA ASN A 77 -13.64 14.29 6.34
C ASN A 77 -12.25 13.87 5.86
N ALA A 78 -12.16 13.47 4.59
CA ALA A 78 -10.91 13.11 3.92
C ALA A 78 -10.55 14.17 2.86
N HIS A 79 -9.30 14.63 2.88
CA HIS A 79 -8.83 15.68 1.98
C HIS A 79 -7.61 15.25 1.15
N CYS A 80 -7.55 15.77 -0.06
CA CYS A 80 -6.34 15.74 -0.88
C CYS A 80 -5.44 16.95 -0.56
N ASN A 81 -4.13 16.77 -0.69
CA ASN A 81 -3.16 17.84 -0.42
C ASN A 81 -3.12 18.92 -1.51
N ALA A 82 -3.82 18.73 -2.62
CA ALA A 82 -3.95 19.70 -3.70
C ALA A 82 -5.27 19.50 -4.48
N PRO A 83 -5.88 20.58 -4.99
CA PRO A 83 -7.14 20.54 -5.73
C PRO A 83 -6.98 20.16 -7.22
N GLN A 84 -5.82 19.62 -7.63
CA GLN A 84 -5.55 19.19 -9.01
C GLN A 84 -5.00 17.76 -9.04
N CYS A 85 -5.33 17.02 -10.11
CA CYS A 85 -4.98 15.59 -10.25
C CYS A 85 -3.49 15.32 -10.00
N GLY A 86 -2.60 16.03 -10.69
CA GLY A 86 -1.16 15.81 -10.69
C GLY A 86 -0.48 16.06 -9.36
N PRO A 87 -0.60 17.25 -8.74
CA PRO A 87 -0.05 17.48 -7.41
C PRO A 87 -0.67 16.57 -6.35
N SER A 88 -1.99 16.29 -6.43
CA SER A 88 -2.66 15.37 -5.51
C SER A 88 -2.11 13.94 -5.59
N ARG A 89 -1.98 13.40 -6.81
CA ARG A 89 -1.45 12.05 -7.07
C ARG A 89 0.03 11.94 -6.73
N ALA A 90 0.84 12.93 -7.08
CA ALA A 90 2.26 12.97 -6.70
C ALA A 90 2.42 12.95 -5.18
N SER A 91 1.56 13.70 -4.48
CA SER A 91 1.57 13.75 -3.03
C SER A 91 1.17 12.42 -2.40
N LEU A 92 0.08 11.81 -2.86
CA LEU A 92 -0.41 10.51 -2.41
C LEU A 92 0.63 9.40 -2.61
N LEU A 93 1.21 9.31 -3.82
CA LEU A 93 2.13 8.24 -4.18
C LEU A 93 3.47 8.34 -3.43
N ASN A 94 3.89 9.56 -3.09
CA ASN A 94 5.17 9.79 -2.41
C ASN A 94 5.06 10.01 -0.90
N GLY A 95 3.86 10.24 -0.36
CA GLY A 95 3.67 10.65 1.04
C GLY A 95 4.25 12.03 1.35
N LEU A 96 4.41 12.88 0.34
CA LEU A 96 5.04 14.20 0.44
C LEU A 96 4.09 15.29 0.01
N TYR A 97 4.10 16.46 0.65
CA TYR A 97 3.28 17.59 0.20
C TYR A 97 3.67 18.07 -1.21
N PRO A 98 2.74 18.67 -1.97
CA PRO A 98 3.02 19.27 -3.28
C PRO A 98 4.29 20.13 -3.29
N LYS A 99 4.46 20.97 -2.24
CA LYS A 99 5.64 21.81 -2.03
C LYS A 99 6.95 21.02 -1.99
N SER A 100 6.95 19.80 -1.46
CA SER A 100 8.12 18.93 -1.35
C SER A 100 8.35 18.10 -2.61
N THR A 101 7.29 17.78 -3.35
CA THR A 101 7.36 17.04 -4.63
C THR A 101 7.65 17.92 -5.84
N GLY A 102 7.73 19.25 -5.66
CA GLY A 102 7.83 20.22 -6.74
C GLY A 102 6.60 20.29 -7.66
N ARG A 103 5.65 19.37 -7.55
CA ARG A 103 4.48 19.32 -8.42
C ARG A 103 3.40 20.24 -7.87
N TYR A 104 3.17 21.35 -8.54
CA TYR A 104 2.11 22.31 -8.19
C TYR A 104 0.91 22.27 -9.15
N PHE A 105 1.13 21.82 -10.39
CA PHE A 105 0.12 21.88 -11.45
C PHE A 105 0.02 20.60 -12.26
N ASN A 106 -1.13 20.41 -12.91
CA ASN A 106 -1.30 19.38 -13.94
C ASN A 106 -0.39 19.64 -15.15
N ASN A 107 -0.32 20.88 -15.60
CA ASN A 107 0.56 21.27 -16.68
C ASN A 107 2.00 21.47 -16.17
N PRO A 108 3.01 20.80 -16.74
CA PRO A 108 4.40 21.00 -16.33
C PRO A 108 4.97 22.36 -16.75
N LYS A 109 4.27 23.12 -17.60
CA LYS A 109 4.70 24.46 -18.02
C LYS A 109 4.86 25.37 -16.80
N ARG A 110 6.04 25.97 -16.70
CA ARG A 110 6.38 26.94 -15.67
C ARG A 110 5.53 28.20 -15.83
N MET A 111 4.78 28.56 -14.79
CA MET A 111 4.02 29.81 -14.76
C MET A 111 4.95 30.97 -14.35
N PRO A 112 4.80 32.17 -14.94
CA PRO A 112 5.67 33.32 -14.65
C PRO A 112 5.75 33.68 -13.16
N PHE A 113 4.65 33.52 -12.42
CA PHE A 113 4.59 33.82 -10.99
C PHE A 113 5.45 32.90 -10.11
N TYR A 114 5.82 31.70 -10.57
CA TYR A 114 6.57 30.74 -9.75
C TYR A 114 8.08 31.01 -9.70
N GLY A 115 8.57 32.04 -10.42
CA GLY A 115 10.00 32.36 -10.44
C GLY A 115 10.83 31.11 -10.73
N ASP A 116 12.02 30.99 -10.14
CA ASP A 116 12.96 29.87 -10.33
C ASP A 116 12.61 28.57 -9.58
N GLN A 117 11.38 28.46 -9.06
CA GLN A 117 10.99 27.27 -8.31
C GLN A 117 10.91 26.03 -9.24
N PRO A 118 11.52 24.90 -8.86
CA PRO A 118 11.38 23.65 -9.58
C PRO A 118 9.92 23.19 -9.59
N THR A 119 9.40 22.82 -10.77
CA THR A 119 7.99 22.40 -10.98
C THR A 119 7.82 20.88 -11.04
N GLN A 120 8.91 20.12 -10.83
CA GLN A 120 8.96 18.67 -10.80
C GLN A 120 10.12 18.20 -9.91
N GLY A 121 10.00 16.99 -9.36
CA GLY A 121 11.04 16.35 -8.58
C GLY A 121 11.09 16.81 -7.12
N ILE A 122 11.85 16.13 -6.28
CA ILE A 122 11.95 16.47 -4.87
C ILE A 122 12.65 17.82 -4.69
N THR A 123 11.94 18.78 -4.13
CA THR A 123 12.37 20.19 -4.00
C THR A 123 12.68 20.59 -2.56
N SER A 124 12.11 19.89 -1.58
CA SER A 124 12.40 20.17 -0.17
C SER A 124 13.77 19.60 0.20
N PRO A 125 14.69 20.40 0.75
CA PRO A 125 15.99 19.89 1.23
C PRO A 125 15.84 18.89 2.38
N ASN A 126 14.70 18.93 3.09
CA ASN A 126 14.39 18.01 4.18
C ASN A 126 13.61 16.77 3.71
N ALA A 127 13.23 16.70 2.44
CA ALA A 127 12.58 15.49 1.93
C ALA A 127 13.58 14.33 1.88
N PRO A 128 13.14 13.08 2.12
CA PRO A 128 14.02 11.93 2.03
C PRO A 128 14.63 11.82 0.64
N LYS A 129 15.94 11.53 0.56
CA LYS A 129 16.65 11.31 -0.71
C LYS A 129 16.04 10.17 -1.53
N ASN A 130 15.44 9.21 -0.85
CA ASN A 130 14.69 8.12 -1.44
C ASN A 130 13.26 8.14 -0.86
N PRO A 131 12.35 8.96 -1.43
CA PRO A 131 11.02 9.12 -0.88
C PRO A 131 10.25 7.80 -0.89
N PHE A 132 9.23 7.70 -0.04
CA PHE A 132 8.26 6.62 -0.18
C PHE A 132 7.72 6.63 -1.62
N VAL A 133 7.52 5.46 -2.21
CA VAL A 133 6.81 5.32 -3.48
C VAL A 133 5.87 4.15 -3.29
N PHE A 134 4.56 4.39 -3.38
CA PHE A 134 3.52 3.45 -2.98
C PHE A 134 3.75 2.04 -3.54
N HIS A 135 3.93 1.91 -4.86
CA HIS A 135 4.17 0.62 -5.54
C HIS A 135 5.46 -0.05 -5.09
N ARG A 136 6.55 0.72 -5.02
CA ARG A 136 7.86 0.22 -4.60
C ARG A 136 7.83 -0.30 -3.17
N HIS A 137 7.06 0.36 -2.29
CA HIS A 137 6.90 -0.07 -0.90
C HIS A 137 6.27 -1.46 -0.84
N PHE A 138 5.15 -1.69 -1.51
CA PHE A 138 4.52 -3.02 -1.55
C PHE A 138 5.44 -4.07 -2.18
N LYS A 139 6.12 -3.74 -3.28
CA LYS A 139 7.06 -4.65 -3.94
C LYS A 139 8.23 -5.05 -3.02
N ALA A 140 8.83 -4.09 -2.32
CA ALA A 140 9.89 -4.34 -1.34
C ALA A 140 9.44 -5.21 -0.15
N HIS A 141 8.13 -5.25 0.13
CA HIS A 141 7.54 -6.10 1.18
C HIS A 141 6.97 -7.42 0.64
N GLY A 142 7.36 -7.84 -0.57
CA GLY A 142 7.03 -9.15 -1.13
C GLY A 142 5.59 -9.30 -1.60
N TYR A 143 4.92 -8.20 -1.95
CA TYR A 143 3.64 -8.24 -2.66
C TYR A 143 3.87 -8.32 -4.16
N ARG A 144 3.00 -9.06 -4.87
CA ARG A 144 2.82 -8.86 -6.31
C ARG A 144 2.07 -7.54 -6.50
N VAL A 145 2.65 -6.61 -7.22
CA VAL A 145 2.10 -5.26 -7.44
C VAL A 145 1.62 -5.14 -8.88
N VAL A 146 0.31 -4.95 -9.04
CA VAL A 146 -0.33 -4.65 -10.32
C VAL A 146 -0.92 -3.24 -10.24
N SER A 147 -0.75 -2.45 -11.29
CA SER A 147 -1.34 -1.11 -11.36
C SER A 147 -1.84 -0.80 -12.75
N GLY A 148 -2.77 0.14 -12.91
CA GLY A 148 -3.32 0.45 -14.23
C GLY A 148 -4.23 1.65 -14.25
N GLY A 149 -4.55 2.11 -15.46
CA GLY A 149 -5.33 3.34 -15.67
C GLY A 149 -4.50 4.61 -15.45
N LYS A 150 -5.16 5.68 -14.98
CA LYS A 150 -4.54 6.99 -14.72
C LYS A 150 -4.13 7.08 -13.25
N ILE A 151 -2.99 6.48 -12.88
CA ILE A 151 -2.49 6.51 -11.48
C ILE A 151 -1.59 7.72 -11.23
N ALA A 152 -0.60 7.94 -12.09
CA ALA A 152 0.17 9.19 -12.15
C ALA A 152 -0.42 10.17 -13.16
N HIS A 153 -0.09 11.45 -12.99
CA HIS A 153 -0.39 12.49 -13.96
C HIS A 153 0.89 12.88 -14.72
N GLY A 154 1.02 12.43 -15.96
CA GLY A 154 2.22 12.64 -16.78
C GLY A 154 3.05 11.37 -16.94
N ASN A 155 4.36 11.46 -16.80
CA ASN A 155 5.27 10.35 -17.06
C ASN A 155 5.09 9.21 -16.04
N SER A 156 4.44 8.12 -16.46
CA SER A 156 4.20 6.93 -15.64
C SER A 156 5.42 6.03 -15.46
N LYS A 157 6.59 6.36 -16.03
CA LYS A 157 7.79 5.49 -15.97
C LYS A 157 8.20 5.11 -14.55
N GLU A 158 8.06 6.05 -13.61
CA GLU A 158 8.37 5.79 -12.21
C GLU A 158 7.42 4.73 -11.61
N ILE A 159 6.15 4.69 -12.03
CA ILE A 159 5.22 3.64 -11.62
C ILE A 159 5.53 2.33 -12.37
N THR A 160 5.67 2.37 -13.70
CA THR A 160 5.84 1.16 -14.51
C THR A 160 7.10 0.38 -14.12
N ASN A 161 8.14 1.07 -13.66
CA ASN A 161 9.38 0.44 -13.18
C ASN A 161 9.24 -0.20 -11.79
N ASN A 162 8.19 0.13 -11.04
CA ASN A 162 7.98 -0.31 -9.66
C ASN A 162 6.77 -1.26 -9.50
N VAL A 163 6.24 -1.79 -10.61
CA VAL A 163 5.17 -2.81 -10.63
C VAL A 163 5.66 -4.10 -11.27
N ASP A 164 4.94 -5.19 -11.04
CA ASP A 164 5.15 -6.46 -11.74
C ASP A 164 4.34 -6.52 -13.04
N GLU A 165 3.22 -5.80 -13.08
CA GLU A 165 2.34 -5.71 -14.23
C GLU A 165 1.66 -4.33 -14.28
N TYR A 166 1.59 -3.75 -15.48
CA TYR A 166 0.87 -2.51 -15.72
C TYR A 166 -0.30 -2.76 -16.68
N LEU A 167 -1.52 -2.64 -16.18
CA LEU A 167 -2.74 -2.77 -16.97
C LEU A 167 -2.89 -1.49 -17.81
N ALA A 168 -2.92 -1.67 -19.13
CA ALA A 168 -3.11 -0.58 -20.07
C ALA A 168 -4.38 0.21 -19.73
N ARG A 169 -4.32 1.53 -19.91
CA ARG A 169 -5.53 2.36 -19.84
C ARG A 169 -6.45 1.92 -20.98
N PRO A 170 -7.73 1.62 -20.73
CA PRO A 170 -8.71 1.41 -21.79
C PRO A 170 -8.70 2.63 -22.73
N ALA A 171 -8.90 2.41 -24.03
CA ALA A 171 -9.10 3.53 -24.94
C ALA A 171 -10.31 4.35 -24.48
N ASP A 172 -10.20 5.68 -24.54
CA ASP A 172 -11.34 6.55 -24.28
C ASP A 172 -12.35 6.30 -25.44
N THR A 173 -13.42 5.55 -25.17
CA THR A 173 -14.53 5.30 -26.10
C THR A 173 -15.52 6.45 -26.12
#